data_AF-A0A7J8Y3K5-F1
#
_entry.id   AF-A0A7J8Y3K5-F1
#
_cell.length_a   1.000
_cell.length_b   1.000
_cell.length_c   1.000
_cell.angle_alpha   90.00
_cell.angle_beta   90.00
_cell.angle_gamma   90.00
#
_symmetry.space_group_name_H-M   'P 1'
#
loop_
_entity.id
_entity.type
_entity.pdbx_description
1 polymer ?
#
loop_
_entity_poly.entity_id
_entity_poly.type
_entity_poly.pdbx_seq_one_letter_code
_entity_poly.pdbx_strand_id
1 'polypeptide(L)'
;MPVLEECYEFLYLVSTASEDGLTALYESGGIKLLAHQMSALPDGSHLMELAMKLVQLMLKKLSQGIVENDHLSELSVIVTKIARQFALLQNALKFEALHLLSAIFSSEYSTLLHDALRVIQNENWSNHMRDGVATILQNRVAPAEKFEALILAESMVSIKGEGWLIGQINLPNVQDPIPADRCLLLVLESSRVEVAVLLNELAYSKYEASKSSSSTAETIISKQQKVTIVFSLVEKIIKLISNIGETEGHLLDENTFIKAINGLNETIGVVLEYLQDAKEHGQKVGNDLLASVRLVGSYLAEAPVACEDKITELLGYMLSVEGEHESSPFYSVCFLLPMLCQKTMKIEGCKLLSSSGGYKAVSIS
;
A
#
# COMPACT_ATOMS: atom_id res chain seq x y z
N MET A 1 16.63 23.24 28.89
CA MET A 1 16.65 22.71 27.51
C MET A 1 18.05 22.38 27.00
N PRO A 2 19.13 23.18 27.21
CA PRO A 2 20.44 22.90 26.61
C PRO A 2 20.98 21.50 26.96
N VAL A 3 20.90 21.13 28.25
CA VAL A 3 21.37 19.82 28.73
C VAL A 3 20.61 18.65 28.07
N LEU A 4 19.31 18.79 27.83
CA LEU A 4 18.51 17.72 27.21
C LEU A 4 18.90 17.53 25.74
N GLU A 5 19.13 18.64 25.03
CA GLU A 5 19.60 18.64 23.65
C GLU A 5 20.98 18.00 23.52
N GLU A 6 21.93 18.40 24.37
CA GLU A 6 23.25 17.77 24.46
C GLU A 6 23.16 16.26 24.76
N CYS A 7 22.23 15.83 25.62
CA CYS A 7 21.99 14.42 25.88
C CYS A 7 21.51 13.67 24.63
N TYR A 8 20.54 14.21 23.88
CA TYR A 8 20.04 13.59 22.66
C TYR A 8 21.12 13.53 21.57
N GLU A 9 21.92 14.60 21.43
CA GLU A 9 23.05 14.63 20.50
C GLU A 9 24.10 13.58 20.87
N PHE A 10 24.46 13.48 22.15
CA PHE A 10 25.41 12.48 22.62
C PHE A 10 24.88 11.05 22.37
N LEU A 11 23.62 10.78 22.71
CA LEU A 11 22.99 9.49 22.47
C LEU A 11 22.97 9.13 20.98
N TYR A 12 22.64 10.10 20.12
CA TYR A 12 22.63 9.91 18.67
C TYR A 12 24.03 9.63 18.12
N LEU A 13 25.03 10.40 18.54
CA LEU A 13 26.42 10.21 18.12
C LEU A 13 26.97 8.85 18.53
N VAL A 14 26.76 8.43 19.79
CA VAL A 14 27.21 7.13 20.29
C VAL A 14 26.50 5.98 19.57
N SER A 15 25.19 6.08 19.38
CA SER A 15 24.39 5.05 18.70
C SER A 15 24.73 4.92 17.23
N THR A 16 25.17 6.01 16.59
CA THR A 16 25.60 6.00 15.18
C THR A 16 27.01 5.46 15.03
N ALA A 17 27.90 5.73 16.01
CA ALA A 17 29.31 5.36 15.94
C ALA A 17 29.60 3.91 16.39
N SER A 18 28.70 3.28 17.14
CA SER A 18 28.95 1.96 17.74
C SER A 18 27.67 1.10 17.82
N GLU A 19 27.73 -0.12 17.26
CA GLU A 19 26.65 -1.11 17.42
C GLU A 19 26.46 -1.51 18.89
N ASP A 20 27.54 -1.60 19.67
CA ASP A 20 27.48 -1.87 21.12
C ASP A 20 26.79 -0.71 21.85
N GLY A 21 27.07 0.53 21.45
CA GLY A 21 26.40 1.72 21.98
C GLY A 21 24.89 1.73 21.69
N LEU A 22 24.50 1.38 20.46
CA LEU A 22 23.09 1.23 20.09
C LEU A 22 22.42 0.10 20.87
N THR A 23 23.10 -1.04 21.03
CA THR A 23 22.62 -2.19 21.80
C THR A 23 22.42 -1.82 23.27
N ALA A 24 23.38 -1.13 23.89
CA ALA A 24 23.27 -0.67 25.26
C ALA A 24 22.11 0.30 25.46
N LEU A 25 21.88 1.24 24.52
CA LEU A 25 20.75 2.16 24.58
C LEU A 25 19.40 1.41 24.44
N TYR A 26 19.35 0.41 23.57
CA TYR A 26 18.17 -0.44 23.39
C TYR A 26 17.85 -1.20 24.69
N GLU A 27 18.82 -1.95 25.22
CA GLU A 27 18.69 -2.75 26.45
C GLU A 27 18.39 -1.89 27.69
N SER A 28 18.85 -0.63 27.70
CA SER A 28 18.55 0.33 28.76
C SER A 28 17.15 0.94 28.68
N GLY A 29 16.30 0.49 27.74
CA GLY A 29 14.93 0.96 27.58
C GLY A 29 14.79 2.22 26.73
N GLY A 30 15.68 2.43 25.76
CA GLY A 30 15.67 3.60 24.87
C GLY A 30 14.33 3.80 24.14
N ILE A 31 13.65 2.73 23.72
CA ILE A 31 12.32 2.82 23.08
C ILE A 31 11.27 3.37 24.06
N LYS A 32 11.28 2.92 25.33
CA LYS A 32 10.38 3.42 26.38
C LYS A 32 10.62 4.90 26.65
N LEU A 33 11.88 5.31 26.71
CA LEU A 33 12.27 6.71 26.87
C LEU A 33 11.74 7.56 25.70
N LEU A 34 11.95 7.12 24.46
CA LEU A 34 11.51 7.84 23.25
C LEU A 34 9.99 7.97 23.21
N ALA A 35 9.24 6.89 23.46
CA ALA A 35 7.79 6.91 23.50
C ALA A 35 7.24 7.92 24.52
N HIS A 36 7.88 7.99 25.70
CA HIS A 36 7.50 8.96 26.74
C HIS A 36 7.85 10.40 26.35
N GLN A 37 9.08 10.64 25.90
CA GLN A 37 9.60 12.00 25.68
C GLN A 37 9.05 12.67 24.43
N MET A 38 8.85 11.94 23.33
CA MET A 38 8.37 12.52 22.06
C MET A 38 7.02 13.24 22.20
N SER A 39 6.21 12.88 23.20
CA SER A 39 4.95 13.58 23.49
C SER A 39 5.13 15.00 24.04
N ALA A 40 6.28 15.31 24.63
CA ALA A 40 6.61 16.60 25.23
C ALA A 40 7.50 17.49 24.33
N LEU A 41 8.04 16.94 23.25
CA LEU A 41 8.92 17.67 22.33
C LEU A 41 8.09 18.59 21.40
N PRO A 42 8.52 19.85 21.18
CA PRO A 42 7.86 20.73 20.23
C PRO A 42 7.92 20.19 18.80
N ASP A 43 6.81 20.32 18.08
CA ASP A 43 6.71 19.96 16.65
C ASP A 43 7.80 20.69 15.84
N GLY A 44 8.53 19.96 15.00
CA GLY A 44 9.61 20.52 14.17
C GLY A 44 10.89 20.97 14.88
N SER A 45 11.03 20.69 16.18
CA SER A 45 12.25 21.01 16.94
C SER A 45 13.43 20.09 16.58
N HIS A 46 14.67 20.57 16.78
CA HIS A 46 15.89 19.76 16.63
C HIS A 46 15.87 18.51 17.53
N LEU A 47 15.33 18.63 18.74
CA LEU A 47 15.12 17.48 19.63
C LEU A 47 14.18 16.42 19.03
N MET A 48 13.12 16.83 18.34
CA MET A 48 12.22 15.91 17.64
C MET A 48 12.94 15.20 16.48
N GLU A 49 13.75 15.95 15.73
CA GLU A 49 14.59 15.40 14.66
C GLU A 49 15.56 14.33 15.20
N LEU A 50 16.30 14.63 16.28
CA LEU A 50 17.20 13.68 16.94
C LEU A 50 16.44 12.46 17.47
N ALA A 51 15.25 12.66 18.05
CA ALA A 51 14.41 11.56 18.51
C ALA A 51 14.00 10.64 17.36
N MET A 52 13.56 11.18 16.23
CA MET A 52 13.20 10.39 15.05
C MET A 52 14.40 9.63 14.47
N LYS A 53 15.59 10.24 14.43
CA LYS A 53 16.82 9.57 14.00
C LYS A 53 17.22 8.42 14.94
N LEU A 54 17.07 8.61 16.25
CA LEU A 54 17.27 7.55 17.23
C LEU A 54 16.25 6.40 17.07
N VAL A 55 14.98 6.71 16.83
CA VAL A 55 13.96 5.69 16.49
C VAL A 55 14.40 4.91 15.25
N GLN A 56 14.84 5.59 14.20
CA GLN A 56 15.30 4.92 12.97
C GLN A 56 16.46 3.94 13.24
N LEU A 57 17.43 4.32 14.08
CA LEU A 57 18.53 3.43 14.47
C LEU A 57 18.02 2.22 15.27
N MET A 58 17.11 2.44 16.21
CA MET A 58 16.51 1.37 17.03
C MET A 58 15.72 0.36 16.19
N LEU A 59 14.98 0.82 15.18
CA LEU A 59 14.22 -0.07 14.30
C LEU A 59 15.13 -0.97 13.46
N LYS A 60 16.29 -0.45 13.02
CA LYS A 60 17.30 -1.28 12.34
C LYS A 60 17.82 -2.39 13.26
N LYS A 61 18.06 -2.08 14.54
CA LYS A 61 18.47 -3.08 15.52
C LYS A 61 17.37 -4.11 15.79
N LEU A 62 16.11 -3.67 15.91
CA LEU A 62 14.94 -4.54 16.08
C LEU A 62 14.81 -5.54 14.92
N SER A 63 15.03 -5.10 13.67
CA SER A 63 14.97 -6.00 12.50
C SER A 63 16.05 -7.09 12.48
N GLN A 64 17.08 -6.98 13.32
CA GLN A 64 18.17 -7.95 13.43
C GLN A 64 18.02 -8.88 14.64
N GLY A 65 17.06 -8.61 15.54
CA GLY A 65 16.85 -9.35 16.78
C GLY A 65 15.49 -10.07 16.82
N ILE A 66 15.36 -11.08 17.68
CA ILE A 66 14.04 -11.66 17.99
C ILE A 66 13.29 -10.62 18.83
N VAL A 67 12.27 -10.01 18.24
CA VAL A 67 11.40 -9.04 18.94
C VAL A 67 10.62 -9.79 20.02
N GLU A 68 11.06 -9.66 21.27
CA GLU A 68 10.16 -9.92 22.40
C GLU A 68 9.04 -8.88 22.34
N ASN A 69 7.82 -9.32 22.59
CA ASN A 69 6.53 -8.60 22.43
C ASN A 69 6.43 -7.28 23.25
N ASP A 70 7.50 -6.90 23.97
CA ASP A 70 7.55 -5.92 25.05
C ASP A 70 7.69 -4.45 24.58
N HIS A 71 7.73 -4.19 23.27
CA HIS A 71 7.93 -2.83 22.72
C HIS A 71 6.83 -2.36 21.74
N LEU A 72 5.84 -3.20 21.41
CA LEU A 72 4.78 -2.82 20.47
C LEU A 72 3.95 -1.64 20.98
N SER A 73 3.71 -1.58 22.29
CA SER A 73 2.94 -0.50 22.90
C SER A 73 3.64 0.85 22.74
N GLU A 74 4.94 0.87 22.99
CA GLU A 74 5.81 2.04 22.88
C GLU A 74 5.97 2.47 21.43
N LEU A 75 6.18 1.51 20.51
CA LEU A 75 6.23 1.78 19.08
C LEU A 75 4.91 2.39 18.58
N SER A 76 3.78 1.89 19.06
CA SER A 76 2.47 2.44 18.69
C SER A 76 2.34 3.91 19.11
N VAL A 77 2.82 4.28 20.31
CA VAL A 77 2.89 5.68 20.79
C VAL A 77 3.83 6.50 19.90
N ILE A 78 5.02 6.01 19.61
CA ILE A 78 6.00 6.68 18.74
C ILE A 78 5.39 6.97 17.36
N VAL A 79 4.72 5.99 16.75
CA VAL A 79 4.02 6.14 15.47
C VAL A 79 3.01 7.28 15.53
N THR A 80 2.22 7.41 16.60
CA THR A 80 1.25 8.53 16.72
C THR A 80 1.92 9.91 16.73
N LYS A 81 3.14 10.02 17.29
CA LYS A 81 3.86 11.31 17.41
C LYS A 81 4.60 11.65 16.11
N ILE A 82 5.20 10.66 15.44
CA ILE A 82 5.75 10.84 14.09
C ILE A 82 4.61 11.17 13.12
N ALA A 83 3.44 10.57 13.31
CA ALA A 83 2.28 10.81 12.48
C ALA A 83 1.88 12.30 12.46
N ARG A 84 1.93 12.94 13.63
CA ARG A 84 1.71 14.37 13.78
C ARG A 84 2.77 15.20 13.06
N GLN A 85 4.06 14.83 13.14
CA GLN A 85 5.11 15.52 12.38
C GLN A 85 4.86 15.44 10.87
N PHE A 86 4.48 14.26 10.37
CA PHE A 86 4.19 14.05 8.95
C PHE A 86 3.02 14.90 8.46
N ALA A 87 1.98 15.10 9.27
CA ALA A 87 0.85 15.97 8.93
C ALA A 87 1.23 17.46 8.89
N LEU A 88 1.86 17.95 9.95
CA LEU A 88 1.98 19.40 10.20
C LEU A 88 3.16 20.05 9.48
N LEU A 89 4.27 19.33 9.32
CA LEU A 89 5.48 19.90 8.76
C LEU A 89 5.41 20.04 7.24
N GLN A 90 6.12 21.04 6.73
CA GLN A 90 6.25 21.36 5.30
C GLN A 90 7.73 21.56 4.90
N ASN A 91 8.65 20.97 5.66
CA ASN A 91 10.10 21.04 5.47
C ASN A 91 10.69 19.63 5.33
N ALA A 92 12.02 19.50 5.31
CA ALA A 92 12.73 18.23 5.14
C ALA A 92 12.30 17.15 6.16
N LEU A 93 12.02 17.55 7.40
CA LEU A 93 11.62 16.64 8.48
C LEU A 93 10.27 15.95 8.20
N LYS A 94 9.42 16.52 7.34
CA LYS A 94 8.20 15.84 6.84
C LYS A 94 8.55 14.56 6.06
N PHE A 95 9.57 14.62 5.21
CA PHE A 95 10.02 13.48 4.41
C PHE A 95 10.73 12.46 5.30
N GLU A 96 11.51 12.90 6.29
CA GLU A 96 12.08 11.98 7.29
C GLU A 96 10.97 11.25 8.06
N ALA A 97 9.88 11.93 8.41
CA ALA A 97 8.72 11.30 9.05
C ALA A 97 8.04 10.29 8.12
N LEU A 98 7.84 10.64 6.84
CA LEU A 98 7.30 9.74 5.83
C LEU A 98 8.13 8.46 5.69
N HIS A 99 9.45 8.59 5.50
CA HIS A 99 10.36 7.46 5.36
C HIS A 99 10.37 6.59 6.60
N LEU A 100 10.39 7.20 7.78
CA LEU A 100 10.40 6.46 9.04
C LEU A 100 9.09 5.69 9.26
N LEU A 101 7.94 6.32 9.02
CA LEU A 101 6.65 5.64 9.11
C LEU A 101 6.56 4.48 8.11
N SER A 102 6.99 4.71 6.87
CA SER A 102 6.92 3.67 5.84
C SER A 102 7.84 2.49 6.15
N ALA A 103 9.05 2.76 6.68
CA ALA A 103 9.95 1.72 7.15
C ALA A 103 9.34 0.91 8.31
N ILE A 104 8.62 1.55 9.23
CA ILE A 104 7.89 0.86 10.30
C ILE A 104 6.80 -0.05 9.73
N PHE A 105 5.98 0.46 8.81
CA PHE A 105 4.86 -0.30 8.24
C PHE A 105 5.28 -1.37 7.22
N SER A 106 6.48 -1.26 6.64
CA SER A 106 7.07 -2.26 5.75
C SER A 106 7.87 -3.34 6.50
N SER A 107 7.95 -3.26 7.84
CA SER A 107 8.74 -4.19 8.66
C SER A 107 8.03 -5.54 8.89
N GLU A 108 8.79 -6.52 9.35
CA GLU A 108 8.30 -7.87 9.65
C GLU A 108 7.24 -7.90 10.77
N TYR A 109 7.24 -6.93 11.68
CA TYR A 109 6.28 -6.81 12.79
C TYR A 109 5.09 -5.91 12.47
N SER A 110 4.93 -5.47 11.22
CA SER A 110 3.82 -4.61 10.77
C SER A 110 2.45 -5.16 11.16
N THR A 111 2.22 -6.47 11.02
CA THR A 111 0.96 -7.13 11.36
C THR A 111 0.61 -7.02 12.86
N LEU A 112 1.57 -7.28 13.74
CA LEU A 112 1.40 -7.14 15.19
C LEU A 112 1.20 -5.67 15.59
N LEU A 113 1.92 -4.76 14.93
CA LEU A 113 1.77 -3.34 15.14
C LEU A 113 0.38 -2.83 14.69
N HIS A 114 -0.17 -3.38 13.60
CA HIS A 114 -1.53 -3.04 13.16
C HIS A 114 -2.56 -3.36 14.25
N ASP A 115 -2.44 -4.51 14.91
CA ASP A 115 -3.34 -4.88 16.00
C ASP A 115 -3.20 -3.95 17.21
N ALA A 116 -1.97 -3.57 17.57
CA ALA A 116 -1.74 -2.58 18.63
C ALA A 116 -2.36 -1.20 18.27
N LEU A 117 -2.17 -0.73 17.04
CA LEU A 117 -2.71 0.56 16.55
C LEU A 117 -4.24 0.57 16.41
N ARG A 118 -4.88 -0.59 16.24
CA ARG A 118 -6.35 -0.72 16.26
C ARG A 118 -6.92 -0.39 17.64
N VAL A 119 -6.21 -0.75 18.71
CA VAL A 119 -6.65 -0.57 20.10
C VAL A 119 -6.48 0.87 20.58
N ILE A 120 -5.60 1.67 19.96
CA ILE A 120 -5.44 3.10 20.29
C ILE A 120 -6.75 3.83 20.02
N GLN A 121 -7.44 4.20 21.10
CA GLN A 121 -8.64 5.01 21.07
C GLN A 121 -8.27 6.50 21.05
N ASN A 122 -9.07 7.29 20.32
CA ASN A 122 -9.24 8.72 20.56
C ASN A 122 -8.04 9.65 20.26
N GLU A 123 -7.00 9.18 19.59
CA GLU A 123 -5.95 10.07 19.06
C GLU A 123 -6.22 10.39 17.57
N ASN A 124 -6.16 11.67 17.21
CA ASN A 124 -6.25 12.17 15.82
C ASN A 124 -5.14 11.66 14.88
N TRP A 125 -4.32 10.69 15.31
CA TRP A 125 -3.17 10.17 14.58
C TRP A 125 -3.56 9.61 13.21
N SER A 126 -4.70 8.92 13.11
CA SER A 126 -5.17 8.40 11.82
C SER A 126 -5.58 9.52 10.86
N ASN A 127 -6.02 10.66 11.39
CA ASN A 127 -6.29 11.86 10.59
C ASN A 127 -4.99 12.55 10.18
N HIS A 128 -4.01 12.64 11.09
CA HIS A 128 -2.66 13.09 10.73
C HIS A 128 -2.04 12.25 9.61
N MET A 129 -2.25 10.93 9.60
CA MET A 129 -1.89 10.07 8.46
C MET A 129 -2.55 10.44 7.17
N ARG A 130 -3.86 10.72 7.22
CA ARG A 130 -4.59 11.15 6.02
C ARG A 130 -4.06 12.49 5.51
N ASP A 131 -3.83 13.44 6.41
CA ASP A 131 -3.36 14.79 6.09
C ASP A 131 -1.96 14.75 5.45
N GLY A 132 -1.05 13.98 6.05
CA GLY A 132 0.30 13.77 5.52
C GLY A 132 0.29 13.11 4.14
N VAL A 133 -0.43 11.99 3.99
CA VAL A 133 -0.55 11.26 2.71
C VAL A 133 -1.13 12.18 1.64
N ALA A 134 -2.25 12.85 1.92
CA ALA A 134 -2.88 13.76 0.98
C ALA A 134 -1.94 14.90 0.56
N THR A 135 -1.18 15.47 1.52
CA THR A 135 -0.17 16.49 1.22
C THR A 135 0.88 15.99 0.24
N ILE A 136 1.42 14.78 0.44
CA ILE A 136 2.46 14.22 -0.43
C ILE A 136 1.91 13.91 -1.83
N LEU A 137 0.75 13.27 -1.92
CA LEU A 137 0.17 12.87 -3.21
C LEU A 137 -0.29 14.06 -4.04
N GLN A 138 -0.81 15.11 -3.39
CA GLN A 138 -1.24 16.35 -4.05
C GLN A 138 -0.07 17.18 -4.59
N ASN A 139 1.09 17.13 -3.94
CA ASN A 139 2.24 17.95 -4.30
C ASN A 139 3.12 17.31 -5.39
N ARG A 140 3.95 18.16 -6.01
CA ARG A 140 4.98 17.73 -6.97
C ARG A 140 6.22 17.29 -6.21
N VAL A 141 6.22 16.03 -5.77
CA VAL A 141 7.35 15.37 -5.13
C VAL A 141 7.89 14.24 -6.01
N ALA A 142 9.05 13.69 -5.67
CA ALA A 142 9.64 12.58 -6.41
C ALA A 142 8.75 11.32 -6.37
N PRO A 143 8.77 10.45 -7.40
CA PRO A 143 7.94 9.24 -7.43
C PRO A 143 8.13 8.32 -6.22
N ALA A 144 9.36 8.18 -5.74
CA ALA A 144 9.65 7.40 -4.53
C ALA A 144 8.83 7.88 -3.32
N GLU A 145 8.76 9.19 -3.09
CA GLU A 145 7.98 9.78 -2.00
C GLU A 145 6.47 9.52 -2.12
N LYS A 146 5.95 9.54 -3.35
CA LYS A 146 4.55 9.18 -3.61
C LYS A 146 4.30 7.72 -3.29
N PHE A 147 5.23 6.84 -3.65
CA PHE A 147 5.14 5.43 -3.35
C PHE A 147 5.16 5.16 -1.84
N GLU A 148 6.05 5.81 -1.08
CA GLU A 148 6.04 5.72 0.39
C GLU A 148 4.69 6.16 0.98
N ALA A 149 4.06 7.20 0.43
CA ALA A 149 2.72 7.62 0.87
C ALA A 149 1.63 6.60 0.53
N LEU A 150 1.77 5.83 -0.57
CA LEU A 150 0.85 4.73 -0.90
C LEU A 150 1.03 3.53 0.04
N ILE A 151 2.25 3.23 0.49
CA ILE A 151 2.48 2.24 1.55
C ILE A 151 1.70 2.64 2.82
N LEU A 152 1.85 3.90 3.25
CA LEU A 152 1.12 4.39 4.42
C LEU A 152 -0.40 4.32 4.21
N ALA A 153 -0.91 4.68 3.03
CA ALA A 153 -2.33 4.58 2.72
C ALA A 153 -2.84 3.13 2.79
N GLU A 154 -2.10 2.17 2.22
CA GLU A 154 -2.41 0.75 2.28
C GLU A 154 -2.49 0.27 3.74
N SER A 155 -1.48 0.60 4.54
CA SER A 155 -1.42 0.19 5.95
C SER A 155 -2.55 0.81 6.77
N MET A 156 -2.85 2.08 6.54
CA MET A 156 -3.96 2.76 7.23
C MET A 156 -5.31 2.15 6.90
N VAL A 157 -5.56 1.78 5.64
CA VAL A 157 -6.78 1.07 5.26
C VAL A 157 -6.83 -0.31 5.90
N SER A 158 -5.71 -1.03 5.98
CA SER A 158 -5.61 -2.32 6.68
C SER A 158 -5.89 -2.21 8.20
N ILE A 159 -5.54 -1.08 8.82
CA ILE A 159 -5.75 -0.84 10.26
C ILE A 159 -7.17 -0.35 10.55
N LYS A 160 -7.64 0.68 9.83
CA LYS A 160 -8.89 1.42 10.14
C LYS A 160 -10.06 1.06 9.22
N GLY A 161 -9.85 0.20 8.22
CA GLY A 161 -10.85 -0.16 7.22
C GLY A 161 -10.89 0.82 6.05
N GLU A 162 -11.59 0.43 4.99
CA GLU A 162 -11.64 1.14 3.72
C GLU A 162 -12.26 2.54 3.83
N GLY A 163 -13.21 2.71 4.76
CA GLY A 163 -13.82 4.00 5.06
C GLY A 163 -12.82 5.06 5.53
N TRP A 164 -11.60 4.68 5.94
CA TRP A 164 -10.56 5.65 6.29
C TRP A 164 -10.18 6.60 5.15
N LEU A 165 -10.33 6.16 3.88
CA LEU A 165 -10.09 6.99 2.70
C LEU A 165 -11.09 8.15 2.55
N ILE A 166 -12.23 8.07 3.23
CA ILE A 166 -13.28 9.09 3.26
C ILE A 166 -13.22 9.76 4.64
N GLY A 167 -12.59 10.92 4.70
CA GLY A 167 -12.45 11.67 5.93
C GLY A 167 -11.95 13.08 5.68
N GLN A 168 -12.30 13.99 6.58
CA GLN A 168 -11.82 15.37 6.49
C GLN A 168 -10.29 15.40 6.47
N ILE A 169 -9.76 16.28 5.62
CA ILE A 169 -8.34 16.56 5.49
C ILE A 169 -8.10 17.96 6.03
N ASN A 170 -7.21 18.08 7.00
CA ASN A 170 -6.81 19.35 7.59
C ASN A 170 -5.40 19.70 7.12
N LEU A 171 -5.31 20.49 6.06
CA LEU A 171 -4.02 20.98 5.59
C LEU A 171 -3.67 22.32 6.27
N PRO A 172 -2.41 22.49 6.74
CA PRO A 172 -1.94 23.78 7.20
C PRO A 172 -2.12 24.83 6.08
N ASN A 173 -2.68 25.99 6.42
CA ASN A 173 -2.86 27.14 5.52
C ASN A 173 -3.95 27.04 4.43
N VAL A 174 -4.85 26.05 4.49
CA VAL A 174 -6.04 25.99 3.62
C VAL A 174 -7.27 26.45 4.41
N GLN A 175 -7.91 27.54 3.98
CA GLN A 175 -9.10 28.09 4.65
C GLN A 175 -10.40 27.38 4.23
N ASP A 176 -10.47 26.89 3.01
CA ASP A 176 -11.65 26.20 2.50
C ASP A 176 -11.65 24.72 2.92
N PRO A 177 -12.81 24.16 3.31
CA PRO A 177 -12.90 22.76 3.67
C PRO A 177 -12.57 21.89 2.46
N ILE A 178 -11.56 21.03 2.62
CA ILE A 178 -11.21 20.05 1.61
C ILE A 178 -12.29 18.95 1.61
N PRO A 179 -12.83 18.57 0.44
CA PRO A 179 -13.78 17.46 0.35
C PRO A 179 -13.26 16.19 1.01
N ALA A 180 -14.12 15.50 1.78
CA ALA A 180 -13.74 14.33 2.58
C ALA A 180 -13.27 13.14 1.72
N ASP A 181 -13.66 13.11 0.47
CA ASP A 181 -13.29 12.12 -0.54
C ASP A 181 -11.99 12.44 -1.29
N ARG A 182 -11.36 13.58 -1.01
CA ARG A 182 -10.16 14.00 -1.71
C ARG A 182 -9.01 13.01 -1.51
N CYS A 183 -8.91 12.37 -0.34
CA CYS A 183 -7.88 11.37 -0.07
C CYS A 183 -8.08 10.13 -0.96
N LEU A 184 -9.31 9.61 -1.04
CA LEU A 184 -9.68 8.52 -1.95
C LEU A 184 -9.24 8.81 -3.39
N LEU A 185 -9.58 9.98 -3.93
CA LEU A 185 -9.24 10.34 -5.31
C LEU A 185 -7.73 10.46 -5.53
N LEU A 186 -7.01 11.11 -4.62
CA LEU A 186 -5.55 11.24 -4.71
C LEU A 186 -4.84 9.88 -4.65
N VAL A 187 -5.30 9.00 -3.77
CA VAL A 187 -4.77 7.65 -3.64
C VAL A 187 -5.03 6.86 -4.93
N LEU A 188 -6.27 6.85 -5.44
CA LEU A 188 -6.61 6.13 -6.67
C LEU A 188 -5.82 6.65 -7.89
N GLU A 189 -5.76 7.97 -8.07
CA GLU A 189 -5.01 8.59 -9.17
C GLU A 189 -3.52 8.24 -9.10
N SER A 190 -2.93 8.26 -7.90
CA SER A 190 -1.52 7.92 -7.70
C SER A 190 -1.26 6.43 -7.88
N SER A 191 -2.12 5.57 -7.33
CA SER A 191 -2.06 4.11 -7.52
C SER A 191 -2.11 3.74 -8.99
N ARG A 192 -3.00 4.35 -9.79
CA ARG A 192 -3.08 4.11 -11.23
C ARG A 192 -1.77 4.40 -11.95
N VAL A 193 -1.13 5.54 -11.62
CA VAL A 193 0.15 5.93 -12.22
C VAL A 193 1.25 4.93 -11.83
N GLU A 194 1.35 4.57 -10.55
CA GLU A 194 2.35 3.60 -10.09
C GLU A 194 2.14 2.20 -10.69
N VAL A 195 0.89 1.75 -10.83
CA VAL A 195 0.57 0.49 -11.54
C VAL A 195 1.10 0.52 -12.97
N ALA A 196 0.82 1.59 -13.73
CA ALA A 196 1.28 1.70 -15.10
C ALA A 196 2.80 1.68 -15.23
N VAL A 197 3.50 2.42 -14.36
CA VAL A 197 4.97 2.46 -14.34
C VAL A 197 5.55 1.10 -13.97
N LEU A 198 5.10 0.51 -12.87
CA LEU A 198 5.65 -0.74 -12.35
C LEU A 198 5.40 -1.92 -13.30
N LEU A 199 4.20 -2.03 -13.88
CA LEU A 199 3.89 -3.10 -14.83
C LEU A 199 4.69 -2.96 -16.13
N ASN A 200 4.85 -1.74 -16.65
CA ASN A 200 5.70 -1.49 -17.81
C ASN A 200 7.17 -1.84 -17.52
N GLU A 201 7.68 -1.45 -16.35
CA GLU A 201 9.03 -1.81 -15.93
C GLU A 201 9.22 -3.32 -15.74
N LEU A 202 8.21 -4.02 -15.23
CA LEU A 202 8.21 -5.48 -15.09
C LEU A 202 8.18 -6.17 -16.45
N ALA A 203 7.32 -5.73 -17.37
CA ALA A 203 7.27 -6.23 -18.75
C ALA A 203 8.63 -6.11 -19.43
N TYR A 204 9.21 -4.91 -19.40
CA TYR A 204 10.55 -4.66 -19.94
C TYR A 204 11.61 -5.57 -19.32
N SER A 205 11.63 -5.66 -17.99
CA SER A 205 12.65 -6.44 -17.26
C SER A 205 12.53 -7.94 -17.52
N LYS A 206 11.33 -8.45 -17.78
CA LYS A 206 11.07 -9.88 -17.99
C LYS A 206 11.17 -10.31 -19.46
N TYR A 207 10.73 -9.46 -20.38
CA TYR A 207 10.49 -9.86 -21.77
C TYR A 207 11.51 -9.26 -22.74
N GLU A 208 11.98 -8.04 -22.47
CA GLU A 208 12.85 -7.30 -23.39
C GLU A 208 14.32 -7.23 -22.96
N ALA A 209 14.60 -7.23 -21.65
CA ALA A 209 15.97 -7.14 -21.13
C ALA A 209 16.77 -8.43 -21.38
N SER A 210 18.05 -8.31 -21.76
CA SER A 210 18.93 -9.47 -21.93
C SER A 210 19.11 -10.20 -20.60
N LYS A 211 18.92 -11.53 -20.59
CA LYS A 211 18.89 -12.43 -19.40
C LYS A 211 20.21 -12.56 -18.62
N SER A 212 21.05 -11.54 -18.57
CA SER A 212 22.42 -11.60 -18.08
C SER A 212 22.65 -10.71 -16.85
N SER A 213 22.11 -11.09 -15.67
CA SER A 213 22.74 -10.86 -14.34
C SER A 213 21.83 -11.30 -13.18
N SER A 214 22.41 -11.59 -12.02
CA SER A 214 21.68 -11.78 -10.75
C SER A 214 21.00 -10.51 -10.23
N SER A 215 21.54 -9.33 -10.54
CA SER A 215 20.97 -8.02 -10.14
C SER A 215 19.59 -7.74 -10.76
N THR A 216 19.28 -8.40 -11.89
CA THR A 216 17.95 -8.33 -12.52
C THR A 216 16.88 -9.03 -11.66
N ALA A 217 17.23 -10.08 -10.90
CA ALA A 217 16.25 -10.84 -10.12
C ALA A 217 15.77 -10.07 -8.87
N GLU A 218 16.69 -9.49 -8.10
CA GLU A 218 16.37 -8.70 -6.90
C GLU A 218 15.52 -7.47 -7.26
N THR A 219 15.84 -6.82 -8.39
CA THR A 219 15.07 -5.66 -8.88
C THR A 219 13.66 -6.05 -9.33
N ILE A 220 13.48 -7.23 -9.96
CA ILE A 220 12.15 -7.76 -10.30
C ILE A 220 11.35 -8.06 -9.02
N ILE A 221 11.94 -8.74 -8.03
CA ILE A 221 11.26 -9.08 -6.77
C ILE A 221 10.80 -7.81 -6.06
N SER A 222 11.68 -6.81 -5.96
CA SER A 222 11.32 -5.52 -5.36
C SER A 222 10.15 -4.86 -6.09
N LYS A 223 10.13 -4.87 -7.44
CA LYS A 223 9.01 -4.34 -8.22
C LYS A 223 7.72 -5.14 -8.03
N GLN A 224 7.78 -6.47 -7.97
CA GLN A 224 6.62 -7.33 -7.69
C GLN A 224 6.01 -7.03 -6.31
N GLN A 225 6.84 -6.83 -5.29
CA GLN A 225 6.38 -6.42 -3.96
C GLN A 225 5.65 -5.07 -4.02
N LYS A 226 6.21 -4.10 -4.75
CA LYS A 226 5.58 -2.79 -4.92
C LYS A 226 4.23 -2.87 -5.63
N VAL A 227 4.14 -3.64 -6.71
CA VAL A 227 2.88 -3.88 -7.42
C VAL A 227 1.85 -4.52 -6.49
N THR A 228 2.25 -5.48 -5.66
CA THR A 228 1.35 -6.17 -4.72
C THR A 228 0.73 -5.19 -3.72
N ILE A 229 1.50 -4.25 -3.20
CA ILE A 229 1.01 -3.21 -2.27
C ILE A 229 -0.04 -2.34 -2.97
N VAL A 230 0.26 -1.85 -4.17
CA VAL A 230 -0.65 -0.97 -4.90
C VAL A 230 -1.90 -1.72 -5.36
N PHE A 231 -1.79 -2.97 -5.79
CA PHE A 231 -2.93 -3.81 -6.12
C PHE A 231 -3.83 -4.05 -4.90
N SER A 232 -3.25 -4.32 -3.73
CA SER A 232 -4.04 -4.47 -2.50
C SER A 232 -4.83 -3.20 -2.19
N LEU A 233 -4.23 -2.02 -2.39
CA LEU A 233 -4.89 -0.74 -2.18
C LEU A 233 -6.03 -0.51 -3.19
N VAL A 234 -5.84 -0.87 -4.46
CA VAL A 234 -6.90 -0.80 -5.48
C VAL A 234 -8.05 -1.77 -5.14
N GLU A 235 -7.76 -3.01 -4.70
CA GLU A 235 -8.80 -3.95 -4.25
C GLU A 235 -9.63 -3.41 -3.08
N LYS A 236 -8.97 -2.76 -2.11
CA LYS A 236 -9.65 -2.11 -0.99
C LYS A 236 -10.53 -0.95 -1.45
N ILE A 237 -10.09 -0.19 -2.46
CA ILE A 237 -10.91 0.85 -3.09
C ILE A 237 -12.11 0.24 -3.82
N ILE A 238 -11.94 -0.85 -4.56
CA ILE A 238 -13.04 -1.58 -5.20
C ILE A 238 -14.08 -1.96 -4.14
N LYS A 239 -13.64 -2.58 -3.04
CA LYS A 239 -14.52 -2.97 -1.93
C LYS A 239 -15.23 -1.78 -1.28
N LEU A 240 -14.56 -0.63 -1.11
CA LEU A 240 -15.19 0.59 -0.62
C LEU A 240 -16.34 1.03 -1.52
N ILE A 241 -16.08 1.10 -2.82
CA ILE A 241 -17.02 1.58 -3.83
C ILE A 241 -18.24 0.64 -3.92
N SER A 242 -18.02 -0.67 -3.86
CA SER A 242 -19.12 -1.65 -3.84
C SER A 242 -20.02 -1.53 -2.62
N ASN A 243 -19.45 -1.38 -1.43
CA ASN A 243 -20.23 -1.30 -0.18
C ASN A 243 -21.08 -0.01 -0.08
N ILE A 244 -20.71 1.05 -0.80
CA ILE A 244 -21.47 2.31 -0.80
C ILE A 244 -22.83 2.14 -1.48
N GLY A 245 -22.98 1.18 -2.40
CA GLY A 245 -24.27 0.88 -3.02
C GLY A 245 -25.28 0.23 -2.07
N GLU A 246 -24.83 -0.37 -0.97
CA GLU A 246 -25.67 -1.15 -0.05
C GLU A 246 -26.10 -0.36 1.20
N THR A 247 -25.39 0.73 1.53
CA THR A 247 -25.60 1.45 2.79
C THR A 247 -26.48 2.68 2.55
N GLU A 248 -27.62 2.79 3.25
CA GLU A 248 -28.51 3.97 3.21
C GLU A 248 -27.81 5.20 3.83
N GLY A 249 -26.95 5.84 3.04
CA GLY A 249 -26.19 7.04 3.40
C GLY A 249 -25.13 7.31 2.34
N HIS A 250 -25.31 8.37 1.54
CA HIS A 250 -24.33 8.78 0.54
C HIS A 250 -23.05 9.29 1.21
N LEU A 251 -22.08 8.39 1.44
CA LEU A 251 -20.72 8.74 1.90
C LEU A 251 -19.94 9.50 0.81
N LEU A 252 -20.29 9.29 -0.46
CA LEU A 252 -19.71 9.95 -1.63
C LEU A 252 -20.80 10.64 -2.44
N ASP A 253 -20.47 11.82 -2.99
CA ASP A 253 -21.29 12.41 -4.03
C ASP A 253 -21.16 11.65 -5.36
N GLU A 254 -22.16 11.81 -6.22
CA GLU A 254 -22.27 11.09 -7.49
C GLU A 254 -21.07 11.37 -8.43
N ASN A 255 -20.55 12.60 -8.43
CA ASN A 255 -19.43 12.98 -9.28
C ASN A 255 -18.13 12.30 -8.84
N THR A 256 -17.90 12.19 -7.54
CA THR A 256 -16.77 11.44 -7.01
C THR A 256 -16.90 9.95 -7.26
N PHE A 257 -18.10 9.38 -7.13
CA PHE A 257 -18.33 7.98 -7.48
C PHE A 257 -17.99 7.71 -8.95
N ILE A 258 -18.44 8.57 -9.88
CA ILE A 258 -18.11 8.48 -11.31
C ILE A 258 -16.60 8.56 -11.54
N LYS A 259 -15.89 9.50 -10.87
CA LYS A 259 -14.42 9.61 -10.97
C LYS A 259 -13.72 8.36 -10.46
N ALA A 260 -14.17 7.79 -9.36
CA ALA A 260 -13.61 6.57 -8.80
C ALA A 260 -13.79 5.39 -9.77
N ILE A 261 -14.98 5.22 -10.33
CA ILE A 261 -15.26 4.18 -11.33
C ILE A 261 -14.39 4.37 -12.58
N ASN A 262 -14.23 5.60 -13.08
CA ASN A 262 -13.37 5.88 -14.22
C ASN A 262 -11.90 5.56 -13.94
N GLY A 263 -11.37 5.98 -12.78
CA GLY A 263 -10.00 5.66 -12.37
C GLY A 263 -9.76 4.15 -12.22
N LEU A 264 -10.74 3.41 -11.69
CA LEU A 264 -10.68 1.95 -11.61
C LEU A 264 -10.70 1.31 -13.01
N ASN A 265 -11.61 1.72 -13.90
CA ASN A 265 -11.65 1.23 -15.28
C ASN A 265 -10.31 1.45 -16.02
N GLU A 266 -9.72 2.64 -15.88
CA GLU A 266 -8.41 2.94 -16.46
C GLU A 266 -7.31 2.03 -15.88
N THR A 267 -7.32 1.84 -14.55
CA THR A 267 -6.32 0.99 -13.87
C THR A 267 -6.42 -0.46 -14.32
N ILE A 268 -7.64 -1.00 -14.39
CA ILE A 268 -7.90 -2.36 -14.87
C ILE A 268 -7.56 -2.50 -16.36
N GLY A 269 -7.79 -1.46 -17.16
CA GLY A 269 -7.39 -1.41 -18.56
C GLY A 269 -5.88 -1.62 -18.76
N VAL A 270 -5.06 -0.99 -17.92
CA VAL A 270 -3.59 -1.15 -17.90
C VAL A 270 -3.17 -2.54 -17.44
N VAL A 271 -3.82 -3.08 -16.41
CA VAL A 271 -3.53 -4.45 -15.92
C VAL A 271 -3.88 -5.50 -17.00
N LEU A 272 -4.96 -5.29 -17.75
CA LEU A 272 -5.33 -6.16 -18.88
C LEU A 272 -4.33 -6.05 -20.05
N GLU A 273 -3.77 -4.87 -20.31
CA GLU A 273 -2.69 -4.71 -21.29
C GLU A 273 -1.43 -5.48 -20.89
N TYR A 274 -1.08 -5.43 -19.60
CA TYR A 274 0.02 -6.23 -19.07
C TYR A 274 -0.20 -7.75 -19.24
N LEU A 275 -1.42 -8.23 -18.96
CA LEU A 275 -1.77 -9.64 -19.18
C LEU A 275 -1.76 -10.03 -20.66
N GLN A 276 -2.18 -9.13 -21.56
CA GLN A 276 -2.10 -9.36 -23.01
C GLN A 276 -0.65 -9.45 -23.48
N ASP A 277 0.21 -8.54 -23.02
CA ASP A 277 1.64 -8.57 -23.33
C ASP A 277 2.30 -9.87 -22.86
N ALA A 278 1.99 -10.30 -21.64
CA ALA A 278 2.47 -11.58 -21.11
C ALA A 278 1.99 -12.79 -21.95
N LYS A 279 0.72 -12.78 -22.40
CA LYS A 279 0.15 -13.80 -23.31
C LYS A 279 0.90 -13.84 -24.64
N GLU A 280 1.17 -12.68 -25.25
CA GLU A 280 1.89 -12.57 -26.54
C GLU A 280 3.34 -13.07 -26.43
N HIS A 281 3.97 -12.89 -25.28
CA HIS A 281 5.31 -13.41 -24.96
C HIS A 281 5.31 -14.88 -24.45
N GLY A 282 4.15 -15.54 -24.42
CA GLY A 282 4.01 -16.94 -23.99
C GLY A 282 4.30 -17.17 -22.49
N GLN A 283 4.24 -16.12 -21.67
CA GLN A 283 4.48 -16.17 -20.24
C GLN A 283 3.18 -16.48 -19.52
N LYS A 284 3.15 -17.53 -18.71
CA LYS A 284 1.95 -17.93 -17.96
C LYS A 284 2.19 -18.15 -16.46
N VAL A 285 3.45 -18.10 -16.02
CA VAL A 285 3.84 -18.35 -14.63
C VAL A 285 4.41 -17.07 -14.05
N GLY A 286 3.91 -16.64 -12.89
CA GLY A 286 4.44 -15.49 -12.16
C GLY A 286 3.47 -14.95 -11.12
N ASN A 287 3.99 -14.58 -9.95
CA ASN A 287 3.16 -14.08 -8.84
C ASN A 287 2.49 -12.74 -9.19
N ASP A 288 3.15 -11.89 -9.97
CA ASP A 288 2.59 -10.65 -10.53
C ASP A 288 1.48 -10.89 -11.55
N LEU A 289 1.59 -11.93 -12.40
CA LEU A 289 0.52 -12.31 -13.32
C LEU A 289 -0.70 -12.80 -12.52
N LEU A 290 -0.47 -13.66 -11.53
CA LEU A 290 -1.53 -14.15 -10.66
C LEU A 290 -2.20 -13.02 -9.87
N ALA A 291 -1.42 -12.08 -9.33
CA ALA A 291 -1.94 -10.90 -8.65
C ALA A 291 -2.73 -9.99 -9.60
N SER A 292 -2.31 -9.87 -10.87
CA SER A 292 -3.03 -9.13 -11.92
C SER A 292 -4.38 -9.78 -12.21
N VAL A 293 -4.42 -11.11 -12.38
CA VAL A 293 -5.67 -11.87 -12.55
C VAL A 293 -6.60 -11.70 -11.36
N ARG A 294 -6.06 -11.74 -10.14
CA ARG A 294 -6.82 -11.52 -8.91
C ARG A 294 -7.49 -10.14 -8.87
N LEU A 295 -6.72 -9.08 -9.15
CA LEU A 295 -7.22 -7.71 -9.15
C LEU A 295 -8.33 -7.53 -10.22
N VAL A 296 -8.11 -8.04 -11.42
CA VAL A 296 -9.12 -8.00 -12.51
C VAL A 296 -10.37 -8.79 -12.12
N GLY A 297 -10.21 -9.99 -11.56
CA GLY A 297 -11.32 -10.83 -11.11
C GLY A 297 -12.16 -10.16 -10.03
N SER A 298 -11.49 -9.53 -9.05
CA SER A 298 -12.11 -8.75 -7.98
C SER A 298 -12.94 -7.58 -8.54
N TYR A 299 -12.39 -6.80 -9.47
CA TYR A 299 -13.13 -5.69 -10.08
C TYR A 299 -14.34 -6.15 -10.89
N LEU A 300 -14.17 -7.17 -11.71
CA LEU A 300 -15.23 -7.64 -12.61
C LEU A 300 -16.32 -8.44 -11.91
N ALA A 301 -16.09 -8.92 -10.67
CA ALA A 301 -17.15 -9.44 -9.82
C ALA A 301 -18.19 -8.35 -9.52
N GLU A 302 -17.73 -7.10 -9.37
CA GLU A 302 -18.54 -5.93 -9.05
C GLU A 302 -19.05 -5.22 -10.32
N ALA A 303 -18.24 -5.23 -11.39
CA ALA A 303 -18.53 -4.60 -12.68
C ALA A 303 -18.47 -5.60 -13.86
N PRO A 304 -19.40 -6.56 -13.96
CA PRO A 304 -19.30 -7.69 -14.89
C PRO A 304 -19.39 -7.33 -16.38
N VAL A 305 -19.81 -6.11 -16.72
CA VAL A 305 -19.87 -5.59 -18.10
C VAL A 305 -18.70 -4.68 -18.46
N ALA A 306 -17.76 -4.45 -17.54
CA ALA A 306 -16.56 -3.69 -17.84
C ALA A 306 -15.61 -4.48 -18.74
N CYS A 307 -14.92 -3.77 -19.65
CA CYS A 307 -13.86 -4.30 -20.51
C CYS A 307 -14.25 -5.57 -21.33
N GLU A 308 -15.51 -5.70 -21.77
CA GLU A 308 -16.01 -6.93 -22.40
C GLU A 308 -15.16 -7.46 -23.56
N ASP A 309 -14.69 -6.57 -24.45
CA ASP A 309 -13.88 -6.95 -25.61
C ASP A 309 -12.54 -7.60 -25.16
N LYS A 310 -11.81 -6.94 -24.26
CA LYS A 310 -10.53 -7.44 -23.73
C LYS A 310 -10.72 -8.75 -22.96
N ILE A 311 -11.77 -8.85 -22.14
CA ILE A 311 -12.05 -10.08 -21.38
C ILE A 311 -12.43 -11.24 -22.28
N THR A 312 -13.15 -10.97 -23.37
CA THR A 312 -13.49 -12.00 -24.36
C THR A 312 -12.25 -12.64 -24.96
N GLU A 313 -11.22 -11.84 -25.22
CA GLU A 313 -9.94 -12.29 -25.77
C GLU A 313 -9.01 -12.94 -24.74
N LEU A 314 -9.02 -12.45 -23.50
CA LEU A 314 -8.06 -12.83 -22.46
C LEU A 314 -8.54 -13.94 -21.52
N LEU A 315 -9.84 -14.22 -21.42
CA LEU A 315 -10.38 -15.12 -20.40
C LEU A 315 -9.70 -16.49 -20.37
N GLY A 316 -9.46 -17.10 -21.54
CA GLY A 316 -8.79 -18.40 -21.62
C GLY A 316 -7.35 -18.35 -21.09
N TYR A 317 -6.63 -17.27 -21.36
CA TYR A 317 -5.28 -17.04 -20.85
C TYR A 317 -5.29 -16.78 -19.34
N MET A 318 -6.20 -15.93 -18.85
CA MET A 318 -6.32 -15.62 -17.43
C MET A 318 -6.59 -16.87 -16.59
N LEU A 319 -7.42 -17.80 -17.07
CA LEU A 319 -7.69 -19.10 -16.43
C LEU A 319 -6.53 -20.10 -16.51
N SER A 320 -5.49 -19.79 -17.29
CA SER A 320 -4.29 -20.62 -17.45
C SER A 320 -3.08 -20.09 -16.67
N VAL A 321 -3.20 -18.90 -16.06
CA VAL A 321 -2.12 -18.30 -15.28
C VAL A 321 -1.86 -19.09 -14.00
N GLU A 322 -0.59 -19.28 -13.68
CA GLU A 322 -0.09 -20.03 -12.53
C GLU A 322 0.82 -19.13 -11.68
N GLY A 323 0.73 -19.23 -10.35
CA GLY A 323 1.74 -18.68 -9.44
C GLY A 323 3.07 -19.44 -9.56
N GLU A 324 4.17 -18.84 -9.08
CA GLU A 324 5.53 -19.42 -9.22
C GLU A 324 5.71 -20.79 -8.55
N HIS A 325 4.84 -21.13 -7.60
CA HIS A 325 4.88 -22.37 -6.82
C HIS A 325 3.64 -23.24 -7.01
N GLU A 326 2.76 -22.89 -7.97
CA GLU A 326 1.60 -23.70 -8.29
C GLU A 326 1.95 -24.81 -9.30
N SER A 327 1.36 -25.98 -9.11
CA SER A 327 1.46 -27.11 -10.06
C SER A 327 0.36 -27.10 -11.13
N SER A 328 -0.66 -26.25 -10.96
CA SER A 328 -1.82 -26.08 -11.83
C SER A 328 -2.43 -24.69 -11.61
N PRO A 329 -3.17 -24.12 -12.56
CA PRO A 329 -3.75 -22.78 -12.44
C PRO A 329 -4.97 -22.73 -11.49
N PHE A 330 -4.79 -23.13 -10.23
CA PHE A 330 -5.89 -23.27 -9.28
C PHE A 330 -6.31 -21.91 -8.73
N TYR A 331 -5.36 -21.08 -8.30
CA TYR A 331 -5.67 -19.78 -7.72
C TYR A 331 -6.28 -18.81 -8.73
N SER A 332 -5.80 -18.80 -9.98
CA SER A 332 -6.37 -17.95 -11.04
C SER A 332 -7.84 -18.30 -11.30
N VAL A 333 -8.18 -19.58 -11.35
CA VAL A 333 -9.58 -20.06 -11.44
C VAL A 333 -10.39 -19.60 -10.23
N CYS A 334 -9.87 -19.78 -9.01
CA CYS A 334 -10.56 -19.36 -7.78
C CYS A 334 -10.85 -17.86 -7.76
N PHE A 335 -9.89 -17.02 -8.17
CA PHE A 335 -10.05 -15.57 -8.19
C PHE A 335 -11.04 -15.08 -9.24
N LEU A 336 -11.19 -15.81 -10.36
CA LEU A 336 -12.13 -15.46 -11.42
C LEU A 336 -13.54 -16.00 -11.18
N LEU A 337 -13.70 -16.95 -10.25
CA LEU A 337 -14.98 -17.62 -10.01
C LEU A 337 -16.13 -16.65 -9.70
N PRO A 338 -15.98 -15.63 -8.82
CA PRO A 338 -17.06 -14.68 -8.56
C PRO A 338 -17.53 -13.95 -9.82
N MET A 339 -16.60 -13.47 -10.65
CA MET A 339 -16.89 -12.83 -11.93
C MET A 339 -17.57 -13.79 -12.92
N LEU A 340 -17.11 -15.03 -13.00
CA LEU A 340 -17.71 -16.05 -13.85
C LEU A 340 -19.14 -16.36 -13.43
N CYS A 341 -19.42 -16.45 -12.13
CA CYS A 341 -20.79 -16.62 -11.62
C CYS A 341 -21.69 -15.48 -12.08
N GLN A 342 -21.24 -14.22 -11.99
CA GLN A 342 -22.01 -13.06 -12.45
C GLN A 342 -22.24 -13.08 -13.96
N LYS A 343 -21.21 -13.34 -14.77
CA LYS A 343 -21.34 -13.36 -16.23
C LYS A 343 -22.22 -14.50 -16.73
N THR A 344 -22.09 -15.69 -16.14
CA THR A 344 -22.84 -16.89 -16.57
C THR A 344 -24.32 -16.88 -16.17
N MET A 345 -24.78 -15.85 -15.44
CA MET A 345 -26.22 -15.58 -15.32
C MET A 345 -26.87 -15.23 -16.68
N LYS A 346 -26.08 -14.82 -17.67
CA LYS A 346 -26.53 -14.54 -19.05
C LYS A 346 -25.99 -15.57 -20.03
N ILE A 347 -26.76 -15.84 -21.07
CA ILE A 347 -26.41 -16.82 -22.13
C ILE A 347 -25.09 -16.44 -22.80
N GLU A 348 -24.84 -15.14 -23.01
CA GLU A 348 -23.61 -14.61 -23.57
C GLU A 348 -22.39 -15.00 -22.72
N GLY A 349 -22.51 -14.95 -21.39
CA GLY A 349 -21.45 -15.37 -20.48
C GLY A 349 -21.19 -16.88 -20.51
N CYS A 350 -22.24 -17.70 -20.62
CA CYS A 350 -22.08 -19.15 -20.83
C CYS A 350 -21.37 -19.45 -22.16
N LYS A 351 -21.72 -18.75 -23.23
CA LYS A 351 -21.06 -18.88 -24.54
C LYS A 351 -19.59 -18.51 -24.44
N LEU A 352 -19.27 -17.39 -23.78
CA LEU A 352 -17.90 -16.94 -23.55
C LEU A 352 -17.08 -17.99 -22.79
N LEU A 353 -17.61 -18.55 -21.70
CA LEU A 353 -16.94 -19.60 -20.94
C LEU A 353 -16.73 -20.88 -21.76
N SER A 354 -17.68 -21.20 -22.64
CA SER A 354 -17.56 -22.33 -23.56
C SER A 354 -16.49 -22.09 -24.63
N SER A 355 -16.44 -20.90 -25.23
CA SER A 355 -15.50 -20.56 -26.30
C SER A 355 -14.06 -20.39 -25.81
N SER A 356 -13.88 -19.94 -24.57
CA SER A 356 -12.55 -19.82 -23.95
C SER A 356 -12.00 -21.17 -23.47
N GLY A 357 -12.81 -22.23 -23.48
CA GLY A 357 -12.47 -23.52 -22.87
C GLY A 357 -12.49 -23.50 -21.34
N GLY A 358 -12.90 -22.39 -20.72
CA GLY A 358 -12.85 -22.20 -19.27
C GLY A 358 -13.74 -23.17 -18.49
N TYR A 359 -14.79 -23.72 -19.09
CA TYR A 359 -15.59 -24.78 -18.48
C TYR A 359 -14.74 -25.99 -18.06
N LYS A 360 -13.66 -26.30 -18.79
CA LYS A 360 -12.73 -27.39 -18.44
C LYS A 360 -11.92 -27.02 -17.20
N ALA A 361 -11.42 -25.78 -17.13
CA ALA A 361 -10.63 -25.29 -16.00
C ALA A 361 -11.46 -25.30 -14.70
N VAL A 362 -12.72 -24.85 -14.76
CA VAL A 362 -13.63 -24.80 -13.59
C VAL A 362 -14.15 -26.18 -13.18
N SER A 363 -14.21 -27.15 -14.10
CA SER A 363 -14.67 -28.52 -13.77
C SER A 363 -13.62 -29.41 -13.11
N ILE A 364 -12.36 -28.96 -13.07
CA ILE A 364 -11.20 -29.72 -12.56
C ILE A 364 -10.67 -29.12 -11.24
N SER A 365 -11.00 -27.86 -10.93
CA SER A 365 -10.83 -27.23 -9.62
C SER A 365 -11.85 -27.75 -8.61
#